data_AF-A0A0B1T0Q3-F1
#
_entry.id   AF-A0A0B1T0Q3-F1
#
_cell.length_a   1.000
_cell.length_b   1.000
_cell.length_c   1.000
_cell.angle_alpha   90.00
_cell.angle_beta   90.00
_cell.angle_gamma   90.00
#
_symmetry.space_group_name_H-M   'P 1'
#
loop_
_entity.id
_entity.type
_entity.pdbx_description
1 polymer ?
#
loop_
_entity_poly.entity_id
_entity_poly.type
_entity_poly.pdbx_seq_one_letter_code
_entity_poly.pdbx_strand_id
1 'polypeptide(L)'
;MSLAAEMDFGLGMLRQVPANQSLVVSPLSVIFALSMVQAGAKGKTKTQINEVISKGQSDDEILTHYSDLSKQILGAKNGVQTRIANGFFLKWVADFSRSNMLVV
;
A
#
# COMPACT_ATOMS: atom_id res chain seq x y z
N MET A 1 13.54 1.21 3.17
CA MET A 1 12.66 0.02 3.04
C MET A 1 13.16 -0.88 1.91
N SER A 2 12.84 -2.19 1.90
CA SER A 2 13.44 -3.16 0.96
C SER A 2 12.47 -3.59 -0.15
N LEU A 3 12.90 -3.47 -1.40
CA LEU A 3 12.24 -4.01 -2.61
C LEU A 3 11.86 -5.50 -2.45
N ALA A 4 12.62 -6.26 -1.66
CA ALA A 4 12.33 -7.66 -1.40
C ALA A 4 10.99 -7.86 -0.65
N ALA A 5 10.60 -6.96 0.25
CA ALA A 5 9.31 -7.05 0.94
C ALA A 5 8.13 -6.85 -0.03
N GLU A 6 8.25 -5.89 -0.94
CA GLU A 6 7.23 -5.60 -1.95
C GLU A 6 7.10 -6.75 -2.97
N MET A 7 8.22 -7.36 -3.38
CA MET A 7 8.23 -8.53 -4.25
C MET A 7 7.68 -9.78 -3.56
N ASP A 8 8.09 -10.04 -2.32
CA ASP A 8 7.57 -11.17 -1.53
C ASP A 8 6.06 -11.07 -1.34
N PHE A 9 5.54 -9.86 -1.09
CA PHE A 9 4.11 -9.60 -1.01
C PHE A 9 3.41 -9.96 -2.33
N GLY A 10 3.92 -9.49 -3.47
CA GLY A 10 3.37 -9.81 -4.79
C GLY A 10 3.40 -11.31 -5.11
N LEU A 11 4.51 -11.99 -4.82
CA LEU A 11 4.61 -13.45 -4.97
C LEU A 11 3.64 -14.18 -4.04
N GLY A 12 3.46 -13.67 -2.83
CA GLY A 12 2.45 -14.15 -1.89
C GLY A 12 1.04 -14.10 -2.48
N MET A 13 0.68 -12.98 -3.12
CA MET A 13 -0.62 -12.84 -3.80
C MET A 13 -0.81 -13.88 -4.91
N LEU A 14 0.22 -14.09 -5.75
CA LEU A 14 0.15 -15.06 -6.84
C LEU A 14 -0.02 -16.50 -6.33
N ARG A 15 0.62 -16.85 -5.20
CA ARG A 15 0.52 -18.19 -4.58
C ARG A 15 -0.86 -18.50 -4.02
N GLN A 16 -1.69 -17.49 -3.75
CA GLN A 16 -3.05 -17.70 -3.24
C GLN A 16 -4.04 -18.14 -4.34
N VAL A 17 -3.65 -18.03 -5.61
CA VAL A 17 -4.54 -18.34 -6.73
C VAL A 17 -4.19 -19.69 -7.36
N PRO A 18 -5.19 -20.54 -7.66
CA PRO A 18 -4.96 -21.81 -8.34
C PRO A 18 -4.22 -21.65 -9.67
N ALA A 19 -3.28 -22.56 -9.97
CA ALA A 19 -2.45 -22.50 -11.17
C ALA A 19 -3.22 -22.63 -12.50
N ASN A 20 -4.50 -23.02 -12.45
CA ASN A 20 -5.36 -23.17 -13.62
C ASN A 20 -6.15 -21.90 -13.97
N GLN A 21 -5.94 -20.78 -13.26
CA GLN A 21 -6.63 -19.52 -13.51
C GLN A 21 -5.66 -18.45 -14.00
N SER A 22 -6.09 -17.67 -14.98
CA SER A 22 -5.38 -16.46 -15.39
C SER A 22 -5.62 -15.36 -14.37
N LEU A 23 -4.54 -14.80 -13.82
CA LEU A 23 -4.59 -13.71 -12.84
C LEU A 23 -3.62 -12.60 -13.25
N VAL A 24 -4.11 -11.36 -13.22
CA VAL A 24 -3.28 -10.16 -13.29
C VAL A 24 -3.54 -9.36 -12.03
N VAL A 25 -2.48 -9.07 -11.27
CA VAL A 25 -2.54 -8.27 -10.05
C VAL A 25 -1.52 -7.15 -10.11
N SER A 26 -1.82 -6.04 -9.43
CA SER A 26 -0.88 -4.96 -9.17
C SER A 26 -0.55 -4.94 -7.68
N PRO A 27 0.53 -5.64 -7.24
CA PRO A 27 0.92 -5.66 -5.83
C PRO A 27 1.14 -4.26 -5.27
N LEU A 28 1.71 -3.36 -6.08
CA LEU A 28 1.99 -1.98 -5.72
C LEU A 28 0.71 -1.17 -5.42
N SER A 29 -0.36 -1.32 -6.20
CA SER A 29 -1.64 -0.65 -5.94
C SER A 29 -2.26 -1.13 -4.62
N VAL A 30 -2.18 -2.43 -4.34
CA VAL A 30 -2.67 -3.02 -3.09
C VAL A 30 -1.85 -2.53 -1.89
N ILE A 31 -0.53 -2.45 -2.04
CA ILE A 31 0.36 -1.90 -1.01
C ILE A 31 -0.01 -0.45 -0.67
N PHE A 32 -0.25 0.41 -1.67
CA PHE A 32 -0.71 1.78 -1.41
C PHE A 32 -2.09 1.85 -0.76
N ALA A 33 -2.98 0.90 -1.02
CA ALA A 33 -4.26 0.84 -0.33
C ALA A 33 -4.05 0.45 1.14
N LEU A 34 -3.17 -0.53 1.39
CA LEU A 34 -2.82 -0.98 2.73
C LEU A 34 -2.07 0.08 3.53
N SER A 35 -1.19 0.89 2.92
CA SER A 35 -0.51 1.97 3.63
C SER A 35 -1.48 3.06 4.10
N MET A 36 -2.53 3.38 3.32
CA MET A 36 -3.60 4.27 3.76
C MET A 36 -4.41 3.67 4.92
N VAL A 37 -4.73 2.37 4.86
CA VAL A 37 -5.43 1.69 5.97
C VAL A 37 -4.54 1.62 7.22
N GLN A 38 -3.25 1.38 7.05
CA GLN A 38 -2.25 1.33 8.11
C GLN A 38 -2.18 2.65 8.89
N ALA A 39 -2.25 3.78 8.20
CA ALA A 39 -2.25 5.10 8.82
C ALA A 39 -3.48 5.36 9.69
N GLY A 40 -4.63 4.79 9.32
CA GLY A 40 -5.87 4.85 10.10
C GLY A 40 -5.97 3.78 11.20
N ALA A 41 -5.17 2.71 11.12
CA ALA A 41 -5.23 1.57 12.02
C ALA A 41 -4.44 1.79 13.32
N LYS A 42 -4.80 1.04 14.37
CA LYS A 42 -4.09 0.98 15.66
C LYS A 42 -3.98 -0.45 16.16
N GLY A 43 -3.09 -0.67 17.12
CA GLY A 43 -2.92 -1.96 17.80
C GLY A 43 -2.62 -3.10 16.82
N LYS A 44 -3.27 -4.26 17.05
CA LYS A 44 -3.02 -5.50 16.31
C LYS A 44 -3.17 -5.35 14.79
N THR A 45 -4.20 -4.63 14.33
CA THR A 45 -4.45 -4.44 12.91
C THR A 45 -3.29 -3.70 12.24
N LYS A 46 -2.76 -2.66 12.90
CA LYS A 46 -1.61 -1.90 12.39
C LYS A 46 -0.37 -2.79 12.30
N THR A 47 -0.09 -3.57 13.34
CA THR A 47 1.04 -4.50 13.38
C THR A 47 0.98 -5.53 12.25
N GLN A 48 -0.20 -6.14 12.02
CA GLN A 48 -0.38 -7.11 10.95
C GLN A 48 -0.14 -6.50 9.56
N ILE A 49 -0.56 -5.24 9.35
CA ILE A 49 -0.31 -4.56 8.07
C ILE A 49 1.19 -4.25 7.91
N ASN A 50 1.85 -3.73 8.94
CA ASN A 50 3.30 -3.44 8.92
C ASN A 50 4.12 -4.70 8.63
N GLU A 51 3.79 -5.85 9.23
CA GLU A 51 4.47 -7.12 8.96
C GLU A 51 4.42 -7.49 7.47
N VAL A 52 3.27 -7.31 6.85
CA VAL A 52 3.02 -7.71 5.45
C VAL A 52 3.69 -6.78 4.46
N ILE A 53 3.59 -5.46 4.63
CA ILE A 53 4.06 -4.49 3.62
C ILE A 53 5.51 -4.06 3.86
N SER A 54 6.01 -4.11 5.10
CA SER A 54 7.33 -3.58 5.44
C SER A 54 8.21 -4.53 6.24
N LYS A 55 7.77 -5.77 6.54
CA LYS A 55 8.49 -6.70 7.43
C LYS A 55 8.71 -6.10 8.83
N GLY A 56 7.75 -5.33 9.33
CA GLY A 56 7.76 -4.80 10.70
C GLY A 56 8.62 -3.54 10.90
N GLN A 57 8.85 -2.75 9.86
CA GLN A 57 9.53 -1.44 9.98
C GLN A 57 8.67 -0.44 10.77
N SER A 58 9.28 0.67 11.18
CA SER A 58 8.56 1.72 11.93
C SER A 58 7.54 2.44 11.06
N ASP A 59 6.51 3.01 11.70
CA ASP A 59 5.42 3.68 11.00
C ASP A 59 5.90 4.87 10.16
N ASP A 60 6.85 5.65 10.68
CA ASP A 60 7.41 6.82 10.00
C ASP A 60 8.23 6.43 8.76
N GLU A 61 8.98 5.33 8.83
CA GLU A 61 9.73 4.78 7.70
C GLU A 61 8.79 4.27 6.59
N ILE A 62 7.70 3.60 6.98
CA ILE A 62 6.67 3.10 6.05
C ILE A 62 6.01 4.27 5.32
N LEU A 63 5.57 5.29 6.07
CA LEU A 63 4.90 6.46 5.52
C LEU A 63 5.82 7.25 4.57
N THR A 64 7.06 7.49 4.99
CA THR A 64 8.05 8.22 4.18
C THR A 64 8.35 7.46 2.89
N HIS A 65 8.64 6.16 2.99
CA HIS A 65 8.97 5.32 1.84
C HIS A 65 7.86 5.30 0.79
N TYR A 66 6.62 5.02 1.21
CA TYR A 66 5.51 4.92 0.25
C TYR A 66 5.06 6.27 -0.32
N SER A 67 5.21 7.36 0.44
CA SER A 67 4.97 8.71 -0.07
C SER A 67 5.98 9.06 -1.16
N ASP A 68 7.26 8.76 -0.96
CA ASP A 68 8.30 9.06 -1.94
C ASP A 68 8.25 8.12 -3.14
N LEU A 69 7.88 6.86 -2.94
CA LEU A 69 7.63 5.92 -4.03
C LEU A 69 6.46 6.38 -4.91
N SER A 70 5.34 6.83 -4.33
CA SER A 70 4.20 7.40 -5.08
C SER A 70 4.64 8.56 -5.97
N LYS A 71 5.38 9.54 -5.40
CA LYS A 71 5.91 10.69 -6.15
C LYS A 71 6.81 10.26 -7.31
N GLN A 72 7.69 9.27 -7.09
CA GLN A 72 8.60 8.77 -8.14
C GLN A 72 7.83 8.09 -9.27
N ILE A 73 6.79 7.32 -8.94
CA ILE A 73 5.96 6.62 -9.93
C ILE A 73 5.13 7.62 -10.75
N LEU A 74 4.53 8.62 -10.10
CA LEU A 74 3.78 9.68 -10.76
C LEU A 74 4.69 10.60 -11.60
N GLY A 75 5.95 10.75 -11.19
CA GLY A 75 6.98 11.52 -11.87
C GLY A 75 7.74 10.76 -12.97
N ALA A 76 7.25 9.59 -13.39
CA ALA A 76 7.92 8.76 -14.39
C ALA A 76 8.21 9.55 -15.69
N LYS A 77 9.42 9.35 -16.23
CA LYS A 77 9.93 10.03 -17.44
C LYS A 77 10.01 9.05 -18.61
N ASN A 78 10.37 9.56 -19.79
CA ASN A 78 10.62 8.78 -21.02
C ASN A 78 9.36 8.12 -21.62
N GLY A 79 8.22 8.81 -21.59
CA GLY A 79 6.99 8.36 -22.25
C GLY A 79 6.21 7.29 -21.49
N VAL A 80 6.71 6.82 -20.34
CA VAL A 80 5.97 5.94 -19.43
C VAL A 80 4.87 6.74 -18.73
N GLN A 81 3.62 6.29 -18.86
CA GLN A 81 2.49 6.87 -18.14
C GLN A 81 2.02 5.88 -17.07
N THR A 82 2.02 6.33 -15.82
CA THR A 82 1.49 5.55 -14.69
C THR A 82 0.36 6.32 -14.03
N ARG A 83 -0.77 5.64 -13.82
CA ARG A 83 -1.92 6.18 -13.09
C ARG A 83 -2.33 5.17 -12.03
N ILE A 84 -2.14 5.54 -10.77
CA ILE A 84 -2.55 4.74 -9.62
C ILE A 84 -3.38 5.66 -8.73
N ALA A 85 -4.58 5.21 -8.38
CA ALA A 85 -5.47 5.93 -7.48
C ALA A 85 -6.22 4.91 -6.64
N ASN A 86 -6.21 5.10 -5.32
CA ASN A 86 -6.95 4.28 -4.38
C ASN A 86 -8.05 5.12 -3.74
N GLY A 87 -9.30 4.65 -3.81
CA GLY A 87 -10.45 5.35 -3.24
C GLY A 87 -10.72 4.90 -1.80
N PHE A 88 -10.92 5.86 -0.89
CA PHE A 88 -11.33 5.59 0.48
C PHE A 88 -12.71 6.21 0.73
N PHE A 89 -13.72 5.34 0.92
CA PHE A 89 -15.12 5.74 1.08
C PHE A 89 -15.61 5.35 2.47
N LEU A 90 -16.12 6.32 3.23
CA LEU A 90 -16.65 6.13 4.58
C LEU A 90 -18.11 6.56 4.65
N LYS A 91 -18.90 5.83 5.45
CA LYS A 91 -20.24 6.26 5.82
C LYS A 91 -20.14 7.46 6.76
N TRP A 92 -20.89 8.53 6.47
CA TRP A 92 -21.02 9.73 7.30
C TRP A 92 -21.67 9.41 8.66
N VAL A 93 -20.92 8.83 9.59
CA VAL A 93 -21.32 8.61 10.99
C VAL A 93 -20.14 8.81 11.96
N ALA A 94 -18.91 9.04 11.49
CA ALA A 94 -17.73 9.08 12.36
C ALA A 94 -17.01 10.44 12.32
N ASP A 95 -16.65 10.94 13.51
CA ASP A 95 -15.65 12.01 13.69
C ASP A 95 -14.31 11.52 13.09
N PHE A 96 -14.04 11.94 11.86
CA PHE A 96 -12.81 11.62 11.16
C PHE A 96 -11.70 12.59 11.58
N SER A 97 -10.65 12.07 12.20
CA SER A 97 -9.47 12.87 12.54
C SER A 97 -8.73 13.29 11.27
N ARG A 98 -8.69 14.59 10.98
CA ARG A 98 -8.00 15.17 9.81
C ARG A 98 -6.51 14.79 9.71
N SER A 99 -5.88 14.40 10.82
CA SER A 99 -4.49 13.94 10.86
C SER A 99 -4.22 12.65 10.08
N ASN A 100 -5.26 11.87 9.75
CA ASN A 100 -5.14 10.58 9.07
C ASN A 100 -5.41 10.67 7.55
N MET A 101 -5.54 11.89 7.01
CA MET A 101 -5.72 12.09 5.57
C MET A 101 -4.36 12.00 4.87
N LEU A 102 -4.00 10.80 4.41
CA LEU A 102 -2.94 10.62 3.41
C LEU A 102 -3.54 10.87 2.03
N VAL A 103 -3.12 11.98 1.42
CA VAL A 103 -3.24 12.17 -0.02
C VAL A 103 -1.96 11.56 -0.61
N VAL A 104 -2.07 10.33 -1.10
CA VAL A 104 -0.97 9.58 -1.76
C VAL A 104 -0.97 9.85 -3.26
#